data_AF-A0A944C8T1-F1
#
_entry.id   AF-A0A944C8T1-F1
#
_cell.length_a   1.000
_cell.length_b   1.000
_cell.length_c   1.000
_cell.angle_alpha   90.00
_cell.angle_beta   90.00
_cell.angle_gamma   90.00
#
_symmetry.space_group_name_H-M   'P 1'
#
loop_
_entity.id
_entity.type
_entity.pdbx_description
1 polymer ?
#
loop_
_entity_poly.entity_id
_entity_poly.type
_entity_poly.pdbx_seq_one_letter_code
_entity_poly.pdbx_strand_id
1 'polypeptide(L)'
;FKEVVEKTTGNTITAEKLGEAIKIINNKRKALARVYETRKGDVIPISGKDALLMMQIAFFDDPVRCAEMCNKLADELEQRVADGVSVFPAGTKRIMLSGTPMAIPNWKMHHIIETCGGAVVCEEACTGTRYFEGLVDESATTLDEQIEAIARRYMGINCACFTPNTGRIDDVVRLAKEYKVDGIIDVNLKFCCLYDTEKKSLGDACKEAGIAYLPIETDYDDSDAGQLRTRVEAFIEMLG
;
A
#
# COMPACT_ATOMS: atom_id res chain seq x y z
N PHE A 1 26.37 -1.44 6.46
CA PHE A 1 25.70 -1.12 5.17
C PHE A 1 26.35 0.06 4.47
N LYS A 2 26.39 1.26 5.08
CA LYS A 2 27.06 2.46 4.52
C LYS A 2 28.41 2.17 3.85
N GLU A 3 29.35 1.56 4.58
CA GLU A 3 30.71 1.28 4.08
C GLU A 3 30.70 0.41 2.81
N VAL A 4 29.75 -0.52 2.71
CA VAL A 4 29.60 -1.38 1.52
C VAL A 4 29.15 -0.55 0.33
N VAL A 5 28.17 0.35 0.50
CA VAL A 5 27.70 1.25 -0.56
C VAL A 5 28.81 2.17 -1.04
N GLU A 6 29.59 2.75 -0.13
CA GLU A 6 30.73 3.62 -0.49
C GLU A 6 31.79 2.84 -1.26
N LYS A 7 32.14 1.62 -0.81
CA LYS A 7 33.09 0.76 -1.50
C LYS A 7 32.61 0.36 -2.90
N THR A 8 31.34 0.00 -3.05
CA THR A 8 30.78 -0.44 -4.33
C THR A 8 30.68 0.69 -5.34
N THR A 9 30.30 1.89 -4.89
CA THR A 9 30.08 3.04 -5.77
C THR A 9 31.33 3.89 -5.98
N GLY A 10 32.34 3.75 -5.12
CA GLY A 10 33.52 4.63 -5.09
C GLY A 10 33.23 6.04 -4.57
N ASN A 11 32.02 6.30 -4.06
CA ASN A 11 31.59 7.61 -3.59
C ASN A 11 31.45 7.64 -2.06
N THR A 12 32.06 8.62 -1.41
CA THR A 12 31.85 8.88 0.02
C THR A 12 30.45 9.46 0.26
N ILE A 13 29.74 8.91 1.24
CA ILE A 13 28.46 9.42 1.72
C ILE A 13 28.74 10.53 2.73
N THR A 14 28.27 11.74 2.43
CA THR A 14 28.38 12.93 3.30
C THR A 14 27.00 13.30 3.87
N ALA A 15 26.97 14.01 5.00
CA ALA A 15 25.72 14.45 5.63
C ALA A 15 24.87 15.33 4.70
N GLU A 16 25.50 16.15 3.87
CA GLU A 16 24.84 16.98 2.86
C GLU A 16 24.13 16.11 1.81
N LYS A 17 24.88 15.22 1.14
CA LYS A 17 24.33 14.34 0.09
C LYS A 17 23.27 13.39 0.63
N LEU A 18 23.44 12.87 1.85
CA LEU A 18 22.46 11.99 2.47
C LEU A 18 21.19 12.75 2.86
N GLY A 19 21.33 13.96 3.41
CA GLY A 19 20.19 14.84 3.72
C GLY A 19 19.38 15.21 2.46
N GLU A 20 20.03 15.50 1.34
CA GLU A 20 19.37 15.71 0.06
C GLU A 20 18.63 14.46 -0.43
N ALA A 21 19.28 13.29 -0.38
CA ALA A 21 18.65 12.02 -0.76
C ALA A 21 17.43 11.68 0.12
N ILE A 22 17.51 11.94 1.43
CA ILE A 22 16.37 11.77 2.36
C ILE A 22 15.18 12.61 1.88
N LYS A 23 15.40 13.90 1.58
CA LYS A 23 14.34 14.80 1.09
C LYS A 23 13.74 14.31 -0.23
N ILE A 24 14.57 13.87 -1.18
CA ILE A 24 14.10 13.31 -2.46
C ILE A 24 13.16 12.12 -2.23
N ILE A 25 13.56 11.16 -1.39
CA ILE A 25 12.74 9.97 -1.14
C ILE A 25 11.49 10.31 -0.33
N ASN A 26 11.57 11.21 0.66
CA ASN A 26 10.39 11.68 1.39
C ASN A 26 9.39 12.40 0.47
N ASN A 27 9.86 13.21 -0.48
CA ASN A 27 8.99 13.86 -1.45
C ASN A 27 8.26 12.85 -2.34
N LYS A 28 8.94 11.77 -2.76
CA LYS A 28 8.28 10.66 -3.45
C LYS A 28 7.20 10.02 -2.57
N ARG A 29 7.49 9.73 -1.30
CA ARG A 29 6.50 9.15 -0.36
C ARG A 29 5.29 10.07 -0.18
N LYS A 30 5.51 11.37 0.03
CA LYS A 30 4.44 12.39 0.14
C LYS A 30 3.57 12.43 -1.12
N ALA A 31 4.16 12.37 -2.31
CA ALA A 31 3.43 12.38 -3.58
C ALA A 31 2.58 11.11 -3.78
N LEU A 32 3.12 9.93 -3.45
CA LEU A 32 2.36 8.67 -3.46
C LEU A 32 1.19 8.72 -2.47
N ALA A 33 1.44 9.19 -1.24
CA ALA A 33 0.42 9.36 -0.22
C ALA A 33 -0.71 10.29 -0.70
N ARG A 34 -0.36 11.41 -1.34
CA ARG A 34 -1.35 12.37 -1.89
C ARG A 34 -2.31 11.71 -2.88
N VAL A 35 -1.81 10.85 -3.78
CA VAL A 35 -2.68 10.07 -4.68
C VAL A 35 -3.62 9.16 -3.89
N TYR A 36 -3.11 8.46 -2.88
CA TYR A 36 -3.88 7.59 -2.01
C TYR A 36 -4.97 8.34 -1.21
N GLU A 37 -4.68 9.55 -0.71
CA GLU A 37 -5.66 10.38 0.01
C GLU A 37 -6.91 10.67 -0.83
N THR A 38 -6.78 10.83 -2.14
CA THR A 38 -7.93 11.06 -3.05
C THR A 38 -8.93 9.90 -3.07
N ARG A 39 -8.52 8.71 -2.62
CA ARG A 39 -9.35 7.50 -2.59
C ARG A 39 -10.14 7.35 -1.29
N LYS A 40 -9.97 8.23 -0.29
CA LYS A 40 -10.69 8.15 1.01
C LYS A 40 -12.14 8.62 0.96
N GLY A 41 -12.46 9.50 0.02
CA GLY A 41 -13.80 10.09 -0.14
C GLY A 41 -14.83 9.13 -0.75
N ASP A 42 -16.08 9.60 -0.86
CA ASP A 42 -17.16 8.83 -1.50
C ASP A 42 -17.00 8.76 -3.03
N VAL A 43 -16.38 9.78 -3.62
CA VAL A 43 -15.95 9.76 -5.02
C VAL A 43 -14.67 8.93 -5.12
N ILE A 44 -14.66 7.94 -6.02
CA ILE A 44 -13.48 7.10 -6.30
C ILE A 44 -12.92 7.55 -7.65
N PRO A 45 -11.90 8.43 -7.69
CA PRO A 45 -11.49 9.10 -8.94
C PRO A 45 -10.59 8.25 -9.85
N ILE A 46 -10.08 7.12 -9.33
CA ILE A 46 -9.14 6.20 -10.00
C ILE A 46 -9.43 4.75 -9.59
N SER A 47 -9.19 3.79 -10.49
CA SER A 47 -9.25 2.38 -10.15
C SER A 47 -8.11 2.00 -9.19
N GLY A 48 -8.35 1.05 -8.29
CA GLY A 48 -7.28 0.49 -7.47
C GLY A 48 -6.23 -0.23 -8.30
N LYS A 49 -6.61 -0.82 -9.44
CA LYS A 49 -5.64 -1.43 -10.37
C LYS A 49 -4.65 -0.41 -10.95
N ASP A 50 -5.13 0.77 -11.35
CA ASP A 50 -4.26 1.85 -11.85
C ASP A 50 -3.41 2.44 -10.71
N ALA A 51 -3.98 2.58 -9.51
CA ALA A 51 -3.23 2.99 -8.33
C ALA A 51 -2.12 1.99 -7.96
N LEU A 52 -2.40 0.68 -8.06
CA LEU A 52 -1.40 -0.37 -7.89
C LEU A 52 -0.31 -0.27 -8.95
N LEU A 53 -0.65 -0.06 -10.22
CA LEU A 53 0.34 0.09 -11.28
C LEU A 53 1.28 1.27 -10.99
N MET A 54 0.74 2.44 -10.62
CA MET A 54 1.54 3.58 -10.18
C MET A 54 2.49 3.19 -9.04
N MET A 55 1.96 2.54 -8.00
CA MET A 55 2.73 2.10 -6.83
C MET A 55 3.84 1.11 -7.22
N GLN A 56 3.58 0.18 -8.13
CA GLN A 56 4.58 -0.77 -8.63
C GLN A 56 5.69 -0.06 -9.42
N ILE A 57 5.36 0.89 -10.31
CA ILE A 57 6.34 1.64 -11.09
C ILE A 57 7.21 2.53 -10.20
N ALA A 58 6.73 2.98 -9.05
CA ALA A 58 7.51 3.77 -8.09
C ALA A 58 8.78 3.06 -7.53
N PHE A 59 8.89 1.75 -7.72
CA PHE A 59 10.09 0.96 -7.39
C PHE A 59 11.17 0.97 -8.49
N PHE A 60 10.80 1.34 -9.73
CA PHE A 60 11.69 1.32 -10.89
C PHE A 60 12.03 2.72 -11.41
N ASP A 61 11.11 3.66 -11.21
CA ASP A 61 11.25 5.01 -11.74
C ASP A 61 12.28 5.85 -10.97
N ASP A 62 12.82 6.88 -11.64
CA ASP A 62 13.62 7.91 -10.99
C ASP A 62 12.79 8.60 -9.89
N PRO A 63 13.31 8.77 -8.67
CA PRO A 63 12.50 9.24 -7.56
C PRO A 63 11.97 10.66 -7.71
N VAL A 64 12.69 11.54 -8.43
CA VAL A 64 12.25 12.92 -8.67
C VAL A 64 11.15 12.94 -9.72
N ARG A 65 11.35 12.25 -10.85
CA ARG A 65 10.32 12.10 -11.89
C ARG A 65 9.07 11.40 -11.35
N CYS A 66 9.23 10.35 -10.55
CA CYS A 66 8.13 9.63 -9.92
C CYS A 66 7.30 10.57 -9.05
N ALA A 67 7.94 11.38 -8.19
CA ALA A 67 7.26 12.37 -7.36
C ALA A 67 6.53 13.43 -8.20
N GLU A 68 7.14 13.91 -9.28
CA GLU A 68 6.51 14.87 -10.21
C GLU A 68 5.26 14.29 -10.85
N MET A 69 5.34 13.08 -11.40
CA MET A 69 4.22 12.44 -12.08
C MET A 69 3.10 12.03 -11.11
N CYS A 70 3.43 11.57 -9.91
CA CYS A 70 2.44 11.30 -8.87
C CYS A 70 1.71 12.58 -8.44
N ASN A 71 2.41 13.72 -8.34
CA ASN A 71 1.74 14.98 -8.02
C ASN A 71 0.81 15.46 -9.14
N LYS A 72 1.22 15.34 -10.41
CA LYS A 72 0.34 15.65 -11.56
C LYS A 72 -0.91 14.76 -11.56
N LEU A 73 -0.73 13.47 -11.27
CA LEU A 73 -1.85 12.55 -11.12
C LEU A 73 -2.74 12.99 -9.95
N ALA A 74 -2.16 13.30 -8.78
CA ALA A 74 -2.93 13.77 -7.63
C ALA A 74 -3.73 15.04 -7.95
N ASP A 75 -3.16 16.02 -8.66
CA ASP A 75 -3.86 17.23 -9.09
C ASP A 75 -5.11 16.89 -9.94
N GLU A 76 -4.96 15.96 -10.90
CA GLU A 76 -6.08 15.49 -11.72
C GLU A 76 -7.14 14.77 -10.87
N LEU A 77 -6.72 13.88 -9.96
CA LEU A 77 -7.64 13.11 -9.12
C LEU A 77 -8.39 13.98 -8.11
N GLU A 78 -7.73 14.98 -7.53
CA GLU A 78 -8.35 15.98 -6.67
C GLU A 78 -9.40 16.79 -7.44
N GLN A 79 -9.11 17.16 -8.69
CA GLN A 79 -10.09 17.82 -9.56
C GLN A 79 -11.29 16.90 -9.88
N ARG A 80 -11.05 15.62 -10.19
CA ARG A 80 -12.12 14.63 -10.38
C ARG A 80 -12.99 14.49 -9.13
N VAL A 81 -12.39 14.50 -7.93
CA VAL A 81 -13.13 14.50 -6.66
C VAL A 81 -14.00 15.76 -6.53
N ALA A 82 -13.46 16.94 -6.82
CA ALA A 82 -14.21 18.20 -6.77
C ALA A 82 -15.38 18.22 -7.76
N ASP A 83 -15.20 17.63 -8.95
CA ASP A 83 -16.21 17.56 -10.00
C ASP A 83 -17.20 16.38 -9.83
N GLY A 84 -17.02 15.54 -8.80
CA GLY A 84 -17.86 14.37 -8.55
C GLY A 84 -17.66 13.21 -9.55
N VAL A 85 -16.53 13.18 -10.25
CA VAL A 85 -16.20 12.16 -11.26
C VAL A 85 -15.66 10.91 -10.57
N SER A 86 -16.52 9.91 -10.44
CA SER A 86 -16.16 8.57 -9.95
C SER A 86 -16.00 7.59 -11.10
N VAL A 87 -14.96 6.75 -11.06
CA VAL A 87 -14.77 5.66 -12.05
C VAL A 87 -15.60 4.41 -11.74
N PHE A 88 -16.20 4.36 -10.56
CA PHE A 88 -17.17 3.33 -10.15
C PHE A 88 -18.55 3.95 -9.86
N PRO A 89 -19.65 3.20 -10.08
CA PRO A 89 -20.98 3.62 -9.67
C PRO A 89 -21.08 3.97 -8.18
N ALA A 90 -22.00 4.87 -7.84
CA ALA A 90 -22.30 5.17 -6.45
C ALA A 90 -22.79 3.91 -5.72
N GLY A 91 -22.28 3.68 -4.51
CA GLY A 91 -22.61 2.49 -3.71
C GLY A 91 -21.78 1.24 -4.02
N THR A 92 -20.84 1.29 -4.98
CA THR A 92 -19.87 0.21 -5.19
C THR A 92 -19.11 -0.09 -3.91
N LYS A 93 -19.00 -1.38 -3.56
CA LYS A 93 -18.35 -1.84 -2.32
C LYS A 93 -16.87 -1.54 -2.33
N ARG A 94 -16.40 -0.92 -1.26
CA ARG A 94 -15.05 -0.43 -1.07
C ARG A 94 -14.21 -1.48 -0.38
N ILE A 95 -13.23 -2.01 -1.09
CA ILE A 95 -12.42 -3.13 -0.65
C ILE A 95 -11.01 -2.64 -0.32
N MET A 96 -10.48 -3.07 0.82
CA MET A 96 -9.05 -2.94 1.11
C MET A 96 -8.37 -4.29 0.90
N LEU A 97 -7.22 -4.26 0.22
CA LEU A 97 -6.32 -5.39 0.18
C LEU A 97 -5.29 -5.27 1.31
N SER A 98 -5.10 -6.35 2.04
CA SER A 98 -4.07 -6.49 3.09
C SER A 98 -3.17 -7.67 2.75
N GLY A 99 -1.96 -7.71 3.29
CA GLY A 99 -1.11 -8.90 3.24
C GLY A 99 0.19 -8.69 2.45
N THR A 100 0.54 -9.63 1.58
CA THR A 100 1.84 -9.62 0.87
C THR A 100 1.92 -8.58 -0.26
N PRO A 101 3.13 -8.09 -0.63
CA PRO A 101 3.29 -7.19 -1.77
C PRO A 101 2.93 -7.84 -3.10
N MET A 102 2.33 -7.06 -4.00
CA MET A 102 1.96 -7.45 -5.36
C MET A 102 2.96 -6.80 -6.34
N ALA A 103 4.05 -7.50 -6.65
CA ALA A 103 5.05 -7.03 -7.60
C ALA A 103 4.53 -7.05 -9.04
N ILE A 104 4.99 -6.14 -9.91
CA ILE A 104 4.60 -6.11 -11.32
C ILE A 104 4.96 -7.44 -12.02
N PRO A 105 4.07 -8.05 -12.84
CA PRO A 105 2.73 -7.63 -13.24
C PRO A 105 1.57 -8.34 -12.48
N ASN A 106 1.71 -8.58 -11.17
CA ASN A 106 0.67 -9.20 -10.36
C ASN A 106 -0.52 -8.26 -10.14
N TRP A 107 -1.50 -8.34 -11.03
CA TRP A 107 -2.75 -7.56 -10.97
C TRP A 107 -3.99 -8.42 -10.80
N LYS A 108 -3.81 -9.74 -10.60
CA LYS A 108 -4.88 -10.73 -10.61
C LYS A 108 -5.99 -10.37 -9.62
N MET A 109 -5.64 -10.07 -8.37
CA MET A 109 -6.62 -9.77 -7.33
C MET A 109 -7.37 -8.46 -7.57
N HIS A 110 -6.68 -7.36 -7.88
CA HIS A 110 -7.34 -6.11 -8.26
C HIS A 110 -8.30 -6.29 -9.43
N HIS A 111 -7.86 -7.01 -10.47
CA HIS A 111 -8.69 -7.26 -11.64
C HIS A 111 -9.94 -8.08 -11.30
N ILE A 112 -9.79 -9.14 -10.51
CA ILE A 112 -10.93 -9.96 -10.08
C ILE A 112 -11.90 -9.09 -9.27
N ILE A 113 -11.43 -8.39 -8.23
CA ILE A 113 -12.29 -7.58 -7.35
C ILE A 113 -13.07 -6.53 -8.13
N GLU A 114 -12.38 -5.78 -9.01
CA GLU A 114 -13.02 -4.69 -9.76
C GLU A 114 -13.98 -5.20 -10.83
N THR A 115 -13.71 -6.37 -11.43
CA THR A 115 -14.65 -6.99 -12.38
C THR A 115 -15.80 -7.74 -11.70
N CYS A 116 -15.71 -8.01 -10.40
CA CYS A 116 -16.79 -8.58 -9.59
C CYS A 116 -17.66 -7.50 -8.92
N GLY A 117 -17.48 -6.22 -9.26
CA GLY A 117 -18.32 -5.12 -8.79
C GLY A 117 -17.86 -4.47 -7.48
N GLY A 118 -16.63 -4.75 -7.03
CA GLY A 118 -15.97 -4.01 -5.94
C GLY A 118 -15.08 -2.88 -6.47
N ALA A 119 -14.61 -2.02 -5.59
CA ALA A 119 -13.57 -1.03 -5.88
C ALA A 119 -12.45 -1.19 -4.85
N VAL A 120 -11.22 -1.44 -5.31
CA VAL A 120 -10.08 -1.47 -4.39
C VAL A 120 -9.67 -0.04 -4.05
N VAL A 121 -9.81 0.36 -2.79
CA VAL A 121 -9.59 1.74 -2.34
C VAL A 121 -8.32 1.94 -1.52
N CYS A 122 -7.73 0.86 -1.01
CA CYS A 122 -6.50 0.90 -0.21
C CYS A 122 -5.75 -0.44 -0.29
N GLU A 123 -4.42 -0.38 -0.21
CA GLU A 123 -3.53 -1.54 -0.14
C GLU A 123 -2.64 -1.43 1.12
N GLU A 124 -3.00 -2.15 2.19
CA GLU A 124 -2.16 -2.37 3.36
C GLU A 124 -1.07 -3.40 3.03
N ALA A 125 -0.12 -2.97 2.20
CA ALA A 125 0.94 -3.80 1.62
C ALA A 125 2.25 -3.01 1.47
N CYS A 126 3.38 -3.72 1.31
CA CYS A 126 4.66 -3.07 0.96
C CYS A 126 4.67 -2.46 -0.46
N THR A 127 3.78 -2.92 -1.34
CA THR A 127 3.41 -2.22 -2.59
C THR A 127 2.11 -1.46 -2.34
N GLY A 128 2.16 -0.52 -1.41
CA GLY A 128 0.99 0.17 -0.85
C GLY A 128 1.40 1.04 0.33
N THR A 129 0.51 1.19 1.31
CA THR A 129 0.66 2.14 2.44
C THR A 129 1.95 1.94 3.22
N ARG A 130 2.40 0.69 3.47
CA ARG A 130 3.66 0.42 4.20
C ARG A 130 4.91 0.96 3.49
N TYR A 131 4.83 1.27 2.21
CA TYR A 131 5.94 1.90 1.48
C TYR A 131 6.10 3.38 1.80
N PHE A 132 5.00 4.13 1.76
CA PHE A 132 5.02 5.59 1.78
C PHE A 132 4.65 6.18 3.13
N GLU A 133 3.93 5.45 3.98
CA GLU A 133 3.71 5.86 5.37
C GLU A 133 5.03 5.84 6.14
N GLY A 134 5.14 6.76 7.11
CA GLY A 134 6.36 6.98 7.89
C GLY A 134 7.48 7.63 7.06
N LEU A 135 7.68 8.93 7.26
CA LEU A 135 8.79 9.67 6.69
C LEU A 135 10.06 9.51 7.52
N VAL A 136 11.21 9.67 6.88
CA VAL A 136 12.48 9.85 7.61
C VAL A 136 12.52 11.26 8.19
N ASP A 137 12.97 11.43 9.42
CA ASP A 137 13.14 12.75 10.04
C ASP A 137 14.18 13.57 9.25
N GLU A 138 13.76 14.73 8.74
CA GLU A 138 14.59 15.63 7.94
C GLU A 138 15.37 16.65 8.79
N SER A 139 15.17 16.67 10.12
CA SER A 139 15.84 17.60 11.03
C SER A 139 17.24 17.17 11.44
N ALA A 140 17.61 15.91 11.22
CA ALA A 140 18.95 15.38 11.48
C ALA A 140 20.01 16.07 10.60
N THR A 141 21.06 16.61 11.23
CA THR A 141 22.08 17.42 10.53
C THR A 141 23.43 16.75 10.43
N THR A 142 23.72 15.77 11.30
CA THR A 142 24.93 14.97 11.23
C THR A 142 24.69 13.65 10.49
N LEU A 143 25.78 13.06 9.98
CA LEU A 143 25.69 11.80 9.23
C LEU A 143 25.14 10.65 10.10
N ASP A 144 25.56 10.56 11.35
CA ASP A 144 25.12 9.51 12.27
C ASP A 144 23.64 9.65 12.63
N GLU A 145 23.18 10.86 12.93
CA GLU A 145 21.75 11.14 13.19
C GLU A 145 20.89 10.81 11.97
N GLN A 146 21.35 11.14 10.76
CA GLN A 146 20.62 10.82 9.52
C GLN A 146 20.52 9.32 9.28
N ILE A 147 21.61 8.57 9.54
CA ILE A 147 21.61 7.11 9.46
C ILE A 147 20.65 6.52 10.50
N GLU A 148 20.65 7.05 11.72
CA GLU A 148 19.70 6.64 12.76
C GLU A 148 18.25 6.94 12.37
N ALA A 149 17.97 8.12 11.83
CA ALA A 149 16.65 8.51 11.36
C ALA A 149 16.13 7.57 10.26
N ILE A 150 17.01 7.18 9.32
CA ILE A 150 16.70 6.17 8.30
C ILE A 150 16.38 4.83 8.98
N ALA A 151 17.25 4.36 9.87
CA ALA A 151 17.05 3.08 10.56
C ALA A 151 15.72 3.06 11.33
N ARG A 152 15.42 4.13 12.09
CA ARG A 152 14.18 4.28 12.86
C ARG A 152 12.94 4.20 11.99
N ARG A 153 12.94 4.87 10.83
CA ARG A 153 11.84 4.79 9.86
C ARG A 153 11.61 3.35 9.39
N TYR A 154 12.66 2.63 9.01
CA TYR A 154 12.51 1.25 8.51
C TYR A 154 12.12 0.26 9.61
N MET A 155 12.58 0.47 10.85
CA MET A 155 12.16 -0.33 12.00
C MET A 155 10.70 -0.05 12.43
N GLY A 156 10.13 1.08 12.01
CA GLY A 156 8.72 1.41 12.23
C GLY A 156 7.74 0.77 11.24
N ILE A 157 8.21 0.00 10.25
CA ILE A 157 7.33 -0.68 9.28
C ILE A 157 6.78 -1.96 9.91
N ASN A 158 5.45 -2.04 10.04
CA ASN A 158 4.74 -3.18 10.61
C ASN A 158 4.65 -4.38 9.63
N CYS A 159 5.76 -5.06 9.40
CA CYS A 159 5.83 -6.29 8.62
C CYS A 159 5.65 -7.53 9.50
N ALA A 160 4.96 -8.56 8.99
CA ALA A 160 4.80 -9.85 9.67
C ALA A 160 6.13 -10.60 9.98
N CYS A 161 7.28 -10.10 9.51
CA CYS A 161 8.60 -10.58 9.94
C CYS A 161 8.93 -10.25 11.40
N PHE A 162 8.27 -9.26 12.00
CA PHE A 162 8.48 -8.85 13.38
C PHE A 162 7.48 -9.54 14.31
N THR A 163 7.89 -9.75 15.57
CA THR A 163 7.00 -10.31 16.59
C THR A 163 7.25 -9.63 17.95
N PRO A 164 6.19 -9.19 18.67
CA PRO A 164 4.81 -9.10 18.19
C PRO A 164 4.63 -8.00 17.12
N ASN A 165 3.59 -8.11 16.29
CA ASN A 165 3.29 -7.15 15.20
C ASN A 165 1.88 -6.52 15.35
N THR A 166 1.52 -6.11 16.56
CA THR A 166 0.18 -5.53 16.82
C THR A 166 -0.04 -4.21 16.09
N GLY A 167 1.03 -3.48 15.75
CA GLY A 167 0.94 -2.23 14.98
C GLY A 167 0.30 -2.43 13.60
N ARG A 168 0.48 -3.59 12.95
CA ARG A 168 -0.20 -3.88 11.68
C ARG A 168 -1.72 -3.97 11.85
N ILE A 169 -2.19 -4.54 12.96
CA ILE A 169 -3.62 -4.62 13.26
C ILE A 169 -4.19 -3.21 13.44
N ASP A 170 -3.48 -2.36 14.19
CA ASP A 170 -3.87 -0.96 14.39
C ASP A 170 -3.93 -0.20 13.05
N ASP A 171 -2.94 -0.40 12.17
CA ASP A 171 -2.92 0.18 10.82
C ASP A 171 -4.09 -0.30 9.96
N VAL A 172 -4.36 -1.61 9.93
CA VAL A 172 -5.48 -2.17 9.16
C VAL A 172 -6.81 -1.59 9.61
N VAL A 173 -7.07 -1.55 10.92
CA VAL A 173 -8.34 -1.02 11.46
C VAL A 173 -8.45 0.49 11.23
N ARG A 174 -7.35 1.23 11.37
CA ARG A 174 -7.28 2.67 11.08
C ARG A 174 -7.57 2.95 9.60
N LEU A 175 -6.85 2.28 8.70
CA LEU A 175 -7.00 2.43 7.25
C LEU A 175 -8.41 2.04 6.79
N ALA A 176 -9.00 0.97 7.35
CA ALA A 176 -10.36 0.59 7.04
C ALA A 176 -11.37 1.72 7.35
N LYS A 177 -11.18 2.45 8.46
CA LYS A 177 -12.01 3.62 8.81
C LYS A 177 -11.72 4.81 7.90
N GLU A 178 -10.45 5.17 7.72
CA GLU A 178 -10.03 6.32 6.91
C GLU A 178 -10.49 6.21 5.45
N TYR A 179 -10.47 5.00 4.88
CA TYR A 179 -10.86 4.75 3.49
C TYR A 179 -12.32 4.29 3.34
N LYS A 180 -13.12 4.31 4.42
CA LYS A 180 -14.53 3.89 4.42
C LYS A 180 -14.71 2.49 3.80
N VAL A 181 -13.93 1.53 4.25
CA VAL A 181 -13.87 0.18 3.70
C VAL A 181 -15.08 -0.64 4.15
N ASP A 182 -15.75 -1.28 3.20
CA ASP A 182 -16.86 -2.21 3.46
C ASP A 182 -16.34 -3.62 3.80
N GLY A 183 -15.23 -4.04 3.19
CA GLY A 183 -14.63 -5.34 3.43
C GLY A 183 -13.13 -5.40 3.15
N ILE A 184 -12.45 -6.27 3.87
CA ILE A 184 -11.01 -6.52 3.73
C ILE A 184 -10.81 -7.88 3.08
N ILE A 185 -9.97 -7.91 2.04
CA ILE A 185 -9.45 -9.15 1.47
C ILE A 185 -7.96 -9.24 1.83
N ASP A 186 -7.61 -10.20 2.69
CA ASP A 186 -6.21 -10.45 3.08
C ASP A 186 -5.59 -11.43 2.10
N VAL A 187 -4.72 -10.93 1.22
CA VAL A 187 -4.10 -11.64 0.11
C VAL A 187 -2.66 -12.00 0.48
N ASN A 188 -2.42 -13.30 0.62
CA ASN A 188 -1.11 -13.85 0.91
C ASN A 188 -0.60 -14.68 -0.26
N LEU A 189 0.65 -14.42 -0.67
CA LEU A 189 1.35 -15.30 -1.60
C LEU A 189 1.52 -16.68 -0.95
N LYS A 190 1.26 -17.74 -1.73
CA LYS A 190 1.46 -19.13 -1.30
C LYS A 190 2.82 -19.28 -0.61
N PHE A 191 2.81 -19.97 0.53
CA PHE A 191 4.00 -20.25 1.34
C PHE A 191 4.61 -19.03 2.04
N CYS A 192 3.93 -17.88 2.08
CA CYS A 192 4.32 -16.79 2.96
C CYS A 192 3.89 -17.06 4.41
N CYS A 193 4.61 -17.96 5.09
CA CYS A 193 4.24 -18.47 6.41
C CYS A 193 4.06 -17.37 7.48
N LEU A 194 4.76 -16.24 7.34
CA LEU A 194 4.71 -15.13 8.29
C LEU A 194 3.35 -14.45 8.29
N TYR A 195 2.89 -14.00 7.12
CA TYR A 195 1.55 -13.41 6.98
C TYR A 195 0.46 -14.46 7.19
N ASP A 196 0.67 -15.71 6.75
CA ASP A 196 -0.28 -16.79 6.98
C ASP A 196 -0.50 -17.09 8.48
N THR A 197 0.55 -16.99 9.28
CA THR A 197 0.45 -17.15 10.74
C THR A 197 -0.33 -16.00 11.38
N GLU A 198 -0.13 -14.77 10.90
CA GLU A 198 -0.78 -13.57 11.45
C GLU A 198 -2.26 -13.43 11.04
N LYS A 199 -2.69 -14.08 9.95
CA LYS A 199 -4.05 -13.99 9.39
C LYS A 199 -5.16 -14.24 10.41
N LYS A 200 -4.91 -15.12 11.39
CA LYS A 200 -5.89 -15.44 12.44
C LYS A 200 -6.10 -14.24 13.36
N SER A 201 -5.02 -13.69 13.91
CA SER A 201 -5.08 -12.54 14.81
C SER A 201 -5.69 -11.32 14.11
N LEU A 202 -5.35 -11.11 12.83
CA LEU A 202 -5.94 -10.05 12.04
C LEU A 202 -7.44 -10.26 11.79
N GLY A 203 -7.85 -11.48 11.44
CA GLY A 203 -9.26 -11.83 11.25
C GLY A 203 -10.09 -11.68 12.53
N ASP A 204 -9.55 -12.08 13.68
CA ASP A 204 -10.18 -11.90 15.00
C ASP A 204 -10.38 -10.39 15.28
N ALA A 205 -9.35 -9.56 15.06
CA ALA A 205 -9.44 -8.12 15.25
C ALA A 205 -10.41 -7.43 14.27
N CYS A 206 -10.45 -7.85 13.00
CA CYS A 206 -11.42 -7.34 12.03
C CYS A 206 -12.85 -7.66 12.47
N LYS A 207 -13.09 -8.88 12.96
CA LYS A 207 -14.39 -9.29 13.49
C LYS A 207 -14.81 -8.46 14.70
N GLU A 208 -13.88 -8.20 15.64
CA GLU A 208 -14.13 -7.33 16.80
C GLU A 208 -14.43 -5.88 16.39
N ALA A 209 -13.78 -5.40 15.33
CA ALA A 209 -14.03 -4.08 14.74
C ALA A 209 -15.30 -4.02 13.85
N GLY A 210 -16.00 -5.14 13.64
CA GLY A 210 -17.19 -5.22 12.78
C GLY A 210 -16.89 -5.12 11.28
N ILE A 211 -15.66 -5.42 10.86
CA ILE A 211 -15.21 -5.35 9.47
C ILE A 211 -15.24 -6.73 8.84
N ALA A 212 -15.93 -6.87 7.71
CA ALA A 212 -15.95 -8.13 6.95
C ALA A 212 -14.55 -8.46 6.42
N TYR A 213 -14.17 -9.74 6.52
CA TYR A 213 -12.80 -10.20 6.26
C TYR A 213 -12.79 -11.50 5.46
N LEU A 214 -12.00 -11.54 4.39
CA LEU A 214 -11.81 -12.71 3.54
C LEU A 214 -10.31 -13.01 3.35
N PRO A 215 -9.77 -14.09 3.94
CA PRO A 215 -8.40 -14.51 3.67
C PRO A 215 -8.32 -15.28 2.34
N ILE A 216 -7.38 -14.90 1.49
CA ILE A 216 -7.06 -15.53 0.21
C ILE A 216 -5.58 -15.86 0.17
N GLU A 217 -5.27 -17.11 -0.17
CA GLU A 217 -3.92 -17.53 -0.54
C GLU A 217 -3.89 -17.79 -2.05
N THR A 218 -2.89 -17.25 -2.75
CA THR A 218 -2.74 -17.41 -4.21
C THR A 218 -1.29 -17.26 -4.65
N ASP A 219 -0.97 -17.58 -5.90
CA ASP A 219 0.33 -17.32 -6.52
C ASP A 219 0.18 -16.44 -7.78
N TYR A 220 1.21 -16.40 -8.62
CA TYR A 220 1.22 -15.60 -9.84
C TYR A 220 0.52 -16.26 -11.04
N ASP A 221 0.18 -17.54 -10.95
CA ASP A 221 -0.44 -18.29 -12.04
C ASP A 221 -1.96 -18.06 -12.07
N ASP A 222 -2.59 -18.12 -13.25
CA ASP A 222 -4.02 -17.86 -13.42
C ASP A 222 -4.91 -19.10 -13.22
N SER A 223 -4.34 -20.27 -12.91
CA SER A 223 -5.09 -21.52 -12.72
C SER A 223 -6.17 -21.45 -11.63
N ASP A 224 -5.98 -20.62 -10.60
CA ASP A 224 -6.96 -20.43 -9.52
C ASP A 224 -7.93 -19.25 -9.75
N ALA A 225 -7.78 -18.49 -10.83
CA ALA A 225 -8.53 -17.25 -11.07
C ALA A 225 -10.06 -17.48 -11.09
N GLY A 226 -10.52 -18.60 -11.65
CA GLY A 226 -11.95 -18.95 -11.65
C GLY A 226 -12.50 -19.21 -10.24
N GLN A 227 -11.75 -19.91 -9.40
CA GLN A 227 -12.13 -20.17 -8.00
C GLN A 227 -12.12 -18.87 -7.18
N LEU A 228 -11.09 -18.04 -7.38
CA LEU A 228 -10.96 -16.75 -6.72
C LEU A 228 -12.13 -15.83 -7.08
N ARG A 229 -12.53 -15.78 -8.36
CA ARG A 229 -13.68 -15.01 -8.82
C ARG A 229 -14.95 -15.35 -8.05
N THR A 230 -15.32 -16.62 -7.97
CA THR A 230 -16.52 -17.06 -7.24
C THR A 230 -16.49 -16.68 -5.76
N ARG A 231 -15.32 -16.81 -5.10
CA ARG A 231 -15.17 -16.43 -3.69
C ARG A 231 -15.31 -14.93 -3.48
N VAL A 232 -14.75 -14.13 -4.39
CA VAL A 232 -14.80 -12.67 -4.33
C VAL A 232 -16.20 -12.15 -4.65
N GLU A 233 -16.89 -12.72 -5.64
CA GLU A 233 -18.29 -12.41 -5.96
C GLU A 233 -19.19 -12.64 -4.73
N ALA A 234 -19.13 -13.84 -4.13
CA ALA A 234 -19.90 -14.16 -2.95
C ALA A 234 -19.59 -13.23 -1.75
N PHE A 235 -18.32 -12.81 -1.61
CA PHE A 235 -17.93 -11.87 -0.56
C PHE A 235 -18.50 -10.48 -0.81
N ILE A 236 -18.42 -9.96 -2.04
CA ILE A 236 -18.98 -8.65 -2.40
C ILE A 236 -20.50 -8.65 -2.24
N GLU A 237 -21.20 -9.71 -2.66
CA GLU A 237 -22.65 -9.87 -2.48
C GLU A 237 -23.04 -9.87 -0.98
N MET A 238 -22.23 -10.50 -0.12
CA MET A 238 -22.46 -10.52 1.33
C MET A 238 -22.34 -9.13 1.98
N LEU A 239 -21.59 -8.19 1.37
CA LEU A 239 -21.45 -6.82 1.88
C LEU A 239 -22.69 -5.94 1.66
N GLY A 240 -23.72 -6.43 0.95
CA GLY A 240 -25.05 -5.82 0.85
C GLY A 240 -25.46 -5.40 -0.55
#